data_AF-A0A6D0IMI9-F1
#
_entry.id   AF-A0A6D0IMI9-F1
#
_cell.length_a   1.000
_cell.length_b   1.000
_cell.length_c   1.000
_cell.angle_alpha   90.00
_cell.angle_beta   90.00
_cell.angle_gamma   90.00
#
_symmetry.space_group_name_H-M   'P 1'
#
loop_
_entity.id
_entity.type
_entity.pdbx_description
1 polymer ?
#
loop_
_entity_poly.entity_id
_entity_poly.type
_entity_poly.pdbx_seq_one_letter_code
_entity_poly.pdbx_strand_id
1 'polypeptide(L)'
;DISMHRLRGGEIVALDDQYTFLQRIPRSHYVLAVGPVPYLYYLHQMRLLDIALIAFIAISLAFPVFIWMRPHWQDMLKLEAAAQRFGDGHLNERIHFDEGSSFERLGIAFNQMADNINALIASKKQLIDGIAHELRTPLVRLRYRLEMSDNLSAAESQALNRDISQLEALIEELL
;
A
#
# COMPACT_ATOMS: atom_id res chain seq x y z
N ASP A 1 41.51 33.25 49.37
CA ASP A 1 42.42 32.32 50.07
C ASP A 1 41.77 31.47 51.16
N ILE A 2 40.73 30.70 50.84
CA ILE A 2 40.10 29.76 51.79
C ILE A 2 40.76 28.37 51.70
N SER A 3 41.30 28.04 50.52
CA SER A 3 42.00 26.79 50.19
C SER A 3 43.34 26.62 50.91
N MET A 4 44.12 27.70 51.09
CA MET A 4 45.41 27.68 51.81
C MET A 4 45.26 27.38 53.31
N HIS A 5 44.17 27.82 53.96
CA HIS A 5 43.94 27.52 55.37
C HIS A 5 43.50 26.08 55.61
N ARG A 6 42.73 25.47 54.69
CA ARG A 6 42.31 24.07 54.79
C ARG A 6 43.47 23.08 54.59
N LEU A 7 44.43 23.40 53.72
CA LEU A 7 45.65 22.60 53.53
C LEU A 7 46.57 22.57 54.78
N ARG A 8 46.56 23.62 55.62
CA ARG A 8 47.32 23.63 56.88
C ARG A 8 46.70 22.73 57.95
N GLY A 9 45.40 22.44 57.85
CA GLY A 9 44.68 21.54 58.75
C GLY A 9 44.79 20.05 58.40
N GLY A 10 45.42 19.71 57.27
CA GLY A 10 45.53 18.32 56.80
C GLY A 10 44.32 17.82 56.00
N GLU A 11 43.40 18.71 55.61
CA GLU A 11 42.26 18.35 54.76
C GLU A 11 42.66 18.24 53.29
N ILE A 12 42.01 17.32 52.58
CA ILE A 12 42.17 17.10 51.14
C ILE A 12 41.50 18.26 50.40
N VAL A 13 42.27 19.00 49.61
CA VAL A 13 41.73 20.06 48.74
C VAL A 13 41.81 19.58 47.29
N ALA A 14 40.65 19.29 46.71
CA ALA A 14 40.55 19.00 45.28
C ALA A 14 40.64 20.32 44.50
N LEU A 15 41.63 20.45 43.62
CA LEU A 15 41.60 21.47 42.58
C LEU A 15 40.82 20.91 41.39
N ASP A 16 39.59 21.39 41.25
CA ASP A 16 38.57 20.89 40.31
C ASP A 16 38.96 21.05 38.83
N ASP A 17 39.94 21.91 38.53
CA ASP A 17 40.29 22.27 37.15
C ASP A 17 41.30 21.33 36.47
N GLN A 18 41.93 20.41 37.22
CA GLN A 18 42.91 19.46 36.64
C GLN A 18 42.83 18.03 37.16
N TYR A 19 41.81 17.65 37.93
CA TYR A 19 41.74 16.31 38.55
C TYR A 19 43.04 15.90 39.26
N THR A 20 43.73 16.88 39.85
CA THR A 20 44.96 16.67 40.61
C THR A 20 44.63 16.80 42.08
N PHE A 21 44.73 15.68 42.79
CA PHE A 21 44.53 15.62 44.23
C PHE A 21 45.85 15.95 44.92
N LEU A 22 45.85 17.02 45.73
CA LEU A 22 46.99 17.40 46.54
C LEU A 22 46.75 16.98 47.99
N GLN A 23 47.58 16.08 48.51
CA GLN A 23 47.56 15.67 49.91
C GLN A 23 48.89 15.98 50.58
N ARG A 24 48.88 16.78 51.64
CA ARG A 24 50.08 17.08 52.42
C ARG A 24 50.32 15.98 53.45
N ILE A 25 51.55 15.48 53.54
CA ILE A 25 51.91 14.41 54.50
C ILE A 25 52.13 15.04 55.89
N PRO A 26 51.50 14.51 56.97
CA PRO A 26 51.69 15.04 58.32
C PRO A 26 53.16 14.98 58.76
N ARG A 27 53.67 16.08 59.35
CA ARG A 27 55.06 16.29 59.81
C ARG A 27 56.14 16.44 58.71
N SER A 28 55.77 16.71 57.46
CA SER A 28 56.74 17.05 56.41
C SER A 28 56.33 18.29 55.59
N HIS A 29 57.30 18.93 54.94
CA HIS A 29 57.06 20.05 54.00
C HIS A 29 56.74 19.57 52.57
N TYR A 30 56.62 18.26 52.35
CA TYR A 30 56.30 17.68 51.05
C TYR A 30 54.78 17.51 50.87
N VAL A 31 54.32 17.79 49.66
CA VAL A 31 52.94 17.59 49.21
C VAL A 31 52.94 16.49 48.15
N LEU A 32 52.11 15.46 48.34
CA LEU A 32 51.89 14.42 47.36
C LEU A 32 50.84 14.94 46.36
N ALA A 33 51.23 15.08 45.10
CA ALA A 33 50.31 15.41 44.01
C ALA A 33 49.99 14.11 43.24
N VAL A 34 48.71 13.75 43.20
CA VAL A 34 48.22 12.60 42.43
C VAL A 34 47.30 13.13 41.34
N GLY A 35 47.79 13.16 40.10
CA GLY A 35 47.08 13.62 38.90
C GLY A 35 47.92 14.54 38.02
N PRO A 36 47.50 14.81 36.77
CA PRO A 36 46.20 14.50 36.17
C PRO A 36 46.14 13.12 35.50
N VAL A 37 45.01 12.39 35.60
CA VAL A 37 44.78 11.11 34.88
C VAL A 37 44.18 11.42 33.49
N PRO A 38 44.94 11.31 32.38
CA PRO A 38 44.49 11.82 31.07
C PRO A 38 43.37 10.99 30.41
N TYR A 39 43.05 9.82 30.94
CA TYR A 39 42.10 8.87 30.31
C TYR A 39 40.65 9.39 30.26
N LEU A 40 40.25 10.29 31.16
CA LEU A 40 38.86 10.76 31.23
C LEU A 40 38.52 11.81 30.16
N TYR A 41 39.51 12.50 29.59
CA TYR A 41 39.29 13.50 28.55
C TYR A 41 38.97 12.85 27.18
N TYR A 42 39.56 11.69 26.89
CA TYR A 42 39.32 10.95 25.66
C TYR A 42 37.92 10.33 25.56
N LEU A 43 37.24 10.07 26.68
CA LEU A 43 35.90 9.46 26.66
C LEU A 43 34.81 10.39 26.08
N HIS A 44 34.97 11.71 26.17
CA HIS A 44 33.95 12.65 25.67
C HIS A 44 34.02 12.89 24.16
N GLN A 45 35.22 12.84 23.57
CA GLN A 45 35.40 13.09 22.13
C GLN A 45 35.07 11.87 21.27
N MET A 46 35.18 10.66 21.82
CA MET A 46 34.81 9.40 21.16
C MET A 46 33.28 9.21 21.07
N ARG A 47 32.48 9.82 21.96
CA ARG A 47 31.02 9.67 21.97
C ARG A 47 30.34 10.12 20.67
N LEU A 48 30.80 11.21 20.07
CA LEU A 48 30.26 11.69 18.79
C LEU A 48 30.65 10.77 17.63
N LEU A 49 31.89 10.27 17.64
CA LEU A 49 32.36 9.31 16.64
C LEU A 49 31.61 7.99 16.75
N ASP A 50 31.35 7.49 17.96
CA ASP A 50 30.59 6.26 18.19
C ASP A 50 29.13 6.40 17.72
N ILE A 51 28.47 7.52 18.03
CA ILE A 51 27.10 7.80 17.54
C ILE A 51 27.09 7.91 16.02
N ALA A 52 28.08 8.61 15.43
CA ALA A 52 28.20 8.73 13.99
C ALA A 52 28.45 7.36 13.32
N LEU A 53 29.27 6.51 13.93
CA LEU A 53 29.55 5.15 13.46
C LEU A 53 28.29 4.27 13.53
N ILE A 54 27.54 4.31 14.64
CA ILE A 54 26.27 3.57 14.78
C ILE A 54 25.24 4.07 13.77
N ALA A 55 25.10 5.39 13.61
CA ALA A 55 24.20 5.97 12.62
C ALA A 55 24.61 5.59 11.20
N PHE A 56 25.90 5.60 10.89
CA PHE A 56 26.43 5.17 9.59
C PHE A 56 26.14 3.69 9.32
N ILE A 57 26.37 2.81 10.29
CA ILE A 57 26.05 1.39 10.18
C ILE A 57 24.54 1.20 10.00
N ALA A 58 23.71 1.89 10.78
CA ALA A 58 22.27 1.82 10.69
C ALA A 58 21.75 2.28 9.32
N ILE A 59 22.26 3.40 8.80
CA ILE A 59 21.90 3.91 7.46
C ILE A 59 22.41 2.96 6.38
N SER A 60 23.63 2.46 6.49
CA SER A 60 24.23 1.53 5.53
C SER A 60 23.43 0.22 5.43
N LEU A 61 22.85 -0.25 6.53
CA LEU A 61 21.96 -1.42 6.54
C LEU A 61 20.53 -1.07 6.07
N ALA A 62 19.99 0.08 6.48
CA ALA A 62 18.63 0.48 6.16
C ALA A 62 18.45 0.91 4.70
N PHE A 63 19.46 1.58 4.12
CA PHE A 63 19.36 2.20 2.81
C PHE A 63 19.19 1.18 1.66
N PRO A 64 19.97 0.08 1.58
CA PRO A 64 19.76 -0.96 0.58
C PRO A 64 18.39 -1.65 0.75
N VAL A 65 17.99 -1.96 1.99
CA VAL A 65 16.70 -2.58 2.28
C VAL A 65 15.55 -1.67 1.85
N PHE A 66 15.65 -0.38 2.12
CA PHE A 66 14.64 0.60 1.73
C PHE A 66 14.53 0.72 0.20
N ILE A 67 15.65 0.80 -0.51
CA ILE A 67 15.68 0.84 -1.98
C ILE A 67 15.06 -0.44 -2.56
N TRP A 68 15.36 -1.60 -1.98
CA TRP A 68 14.84 -2.87 -2.45
C TRP A 68 13.34 -3.05 -2.16
N MET A 69 12.85 -2.54 -1.03
CA MET A 69 11.43 -2.62 -0.64
C MET A 69 10.52 -1.73 -1.50
N ARG A 70 11.01 -0.54 -1.91
CA ARG A 70 10.24 0.45 -2.69
C ARG A 70 9.54 -0.11 -3.94
N PRO A 71 10.20 -0.84 -4.86
CA PRO A 71 9.56 -1.37 -6.07
C PRO A 71 8.47 -2.41 -5.74
N HIS A 72 8.70 -3.29 -4.77
CA HIS A 72 7.69 -4.29 -4.37
C HIS A 72 6.39 -3.65 -3.86
N TRP A 73 6.50 -2.56 -3.09
CA TRP A 73 5.33 -1.82 -2.61
C TRP A 73 4.56 -1.14 -3.75
N GLN A 74 5.28 -0.57 -4.72
CA GLN A 74 4.67 0.07 -5.88
C GLN A 74 3.91 -0.93 -6.75
N ASP A 75 4.47 -2.12 -6.96
CA ASP A 75 3.81 -3.17 -7.75
C ASP A 75 2.52 -3.67 -7.10
N MET A 76 2.49 -3.78 -5.76
CA MET A 76 1.27 -4.10 -5.02
C MET A 76 0.19 -3.01 -5.22
N LEU A 77 0.58 -1.74 -5.14
CA LEU A 77 -0.36 -0.62 -5.35
C LEU A 77 -0.88 -0.56 -6.79
N LYS A 78 -0.05 -0.89 -7.79
CA LYS A 78 -0.49 -1.00 -9.19
C LYS A 78 -1.58 -2.06 -9.35
N LEU A 79 -1.41 -3.22 -8.70
CA LEU A 79 -2.41 -4.29 -8.72
C LEU A 79 -3.72 -3.84 -8.07
N GLU A 80 -3.65 -3.22 -6.91
CA GLU A 80 -4.83 -2.69 -6.20
C GLU A 80 -5.58 -1.68 -7.07
N ALA A 81 -4.88 -0.70 -7.62
CA ALA A 81 -5.48 0.33 -8.47
C ALA A 81 -6.13 -0.26 -9.73
N ALA A 82 -5.48 -1.23 -10.37
CA ALA A 82 -6.04 -1.90 -11.54
C ALA A 82 -7.27 -2.76 -11.19
N ALA A 83 -7.26 -3.45 -10.05
CA ALA A 83 -8.42 -4.21 -9.58
C ALA A 83 -9.61 -3.31 -9.24
N GLN A 84 -9.38 -2.16 -8.60
CA GLN A 84 -10.42 -1.16 -8.34
C GLN A 84 -11.00 -0.63 -9.65
N ARG A 85 -10.15 -0.17 -10.58
CA ARG A 85 -10.60 0.35 -11.88
C ARG A 85 -11.35 -0.70 -12.70
N PHE A 86 -10.92 -1.96 -12.66
CA PHE A 86 -11.64 -3.06 -13.30
C PHE A 86 -13.02 -3.27 -12.67
N GLY A 87 -13.11 -3.22 -11.33
CA GLY A 87 -14.37 -3.26 -10.59
C GLY A 87 -15.32 -2.09 -10.89
N ASP A 88 -14.77 -0.91 -11.20
CA ASP A 88 -15.52 0.29 -11.59
C ASP A 88 -16.03 0.24 -13.05
N GLY A 89 -15.77 -0.85 -13.79
CA GLY A 89 -16.25 -1.06 -15.16
C GLY A 89 -15.22 -0.80 -16.26
N HIS A 90 -13.95 -0.49 -15.93
CA HIS A 90 -12.88 -0.44 -16.92
C HIS A 90 -12.37 -1.84 -17.28
N LEU A 91 -13.19 -2.60 -18.01
CA LEU A 91 -12.94 -4.02 -18.30
C LEU A 91 -11.74 -4.26 -19.25
N ASN A 92 -11.24 -3.22 -19.91
CA ASN A 92 -10.06 -3.27 -20.77
C ASN A 92 -8.74 -3.07 -20.02
N GLU A 93 -8.78 -2.82 -18.70
CA GLU A 93 -7.58 -2.63 -17.91
C GLU A 93 -6.77 -3.92 -17.86
N ARG A 94 -5.47 -3.83 -18.13
CA ARG A 94 -4.52 -4.95 -18.05
C ARG A 94 -3.28 -4.48 -17.32
N ILE A 95 -2.66 -5.40 -16.58
CA ILE A 95 -1.49 -5.12 -15.76
C ILE A 95 -0.28 -5.80 -16.36
N HIS A 96 0.84 -5.09 -16.42
CA HIS A 96 2.13 -5.64 -16.80
C HIS A 96 3.14 -5.37 -15.68
N PHE A 97 3.82 -6.42 -15.27
CA PHE A 97 4.95 -6.36 -14.34
C PHE A 97 6.22 -6.78 -15.08
N ASP A 98 7.36 -6.23 -14.68
CA ASP A 98 8.65 -6.55 -15.29
C ASP A 98 9.00 -8.04 -15.10
N GLU A 99 9.67 -8.62 -16.10
CA GLU A 99 10.10 -10.02 -16.11
C GLU A 99 10.99 -10.32 -14.89
N GLY A 100 10.56 -11.27 -14.04
CA GLY A 100 11.26 -11.61 -12.80
C GLY A 100 10.75 -10.89 -11.53
N SER A 101 9.74 -10.01 -11.64
CA SER A 101 9.02 -9.50 -10.47
C SER A 101 8.26 -10.64 -9.78
N SER A 102 8.24 -10.62 -8.45
CA SER A 102 7.45 -11.59 -7.66
C SER A 102 5.95 -11.51 -7.95
N PHE A 103 5.49 -10.40 -8.55
CA PHE A 103 4.09 -10.13 -8.88
C PHE A 103 3.71 -10.49 -10.33
N GLU A 104 4.65 -10.90 -11.17
CA GLU A 104 4.40 -11.25 -12.58
C GLU A 104 3.27 -12.28 -12.73
N ARG A 105 3.36 -13.39 -11.99
CA ARG A 105 2.33 -14.44 -11.98
C ARG A 105 0.96 -13.93 -11.52
N LEU A 106 0.95 -12.97 -10.60
CA LEU A 106 -0.29 -12.39 -10.10
C LEU A 106 -0.93 -11.44 -11.13
N GLY A 107 -0.11 -10.67 -11.85
CA GLY A 107 -0.56 -9.88 -13.00
C GLY A 107 -1.13 -10.75 -14.13
N ILE A 108 -0.47 -11.87 -14.45
CA ILE A 108 -0.98 -12.85 -15.43
C ILE A 108 -2.33 -13.41 -14.98
N ALA A 109 -2.45 -13.84 -13.72
CA ALA A 109 -3.70 -14.36 -13.17
C ALA A 109 -4.83 -13.31 -13.20
N PHE A 110 -4.52 -12.05 -12.89
CA PHE A 110 -5.47 -10.94 -12.97
C PHE A 110 -5.95 -10.72 -14.42
N ASN A 111 -5.02 -10.67 -15.39
CA ASN A 111 -5.37 -10.49 -16.79
C ASN A 111 -6.24 -11.64 -17.32
N GLN A 112 -5.92 -12.89 -16.94
CA GLN A 112 -6.73 -14.06 -17.29
C GLN A 112 -8.16 -13.95 -16.73
N MET A 113 -8.30 -13.50 -15.48
CA MET A 113 -9.61 -13.25 -14.87
C MET A 113 -10.37 -12.16 -15.64
N ALA A 114 -9.70 -11.06 -15.98
CA ALA A 114 -10.28 -9.97 -16.75
C ALA A 114 -10.75 -10.42 -18.14
N ASP A 115 -9.97 -11.26 -18.83
CA ASP A 115 -10.34 -11.84 -20.14
C ASP A 115 -11.56 -12.76 -20.02
N ASN A 116 -11.59 -13.62 -19.00
CA ASN A 116 -12.73 -14.51 -18.76
C ASN A 116 -14.02 -13.74 -18.50
N ILE A 117 -13.96 -12.67 -17.70
CA ILE A 117 -15.12 -11.81 -17.42
C ILE A 117 -15.58 -11.10 -18.70
N ASN A 118 -14.66 -10.55 -19.49
CA ASN A 118 -15.00 -9.94 -20.78
C ASN A 118 -15.69 -10.94 -21.72
N ALA A 119 -15.16 -12.16 -21.83
CA ALA A 119 -15.76 -13.22 -22.64
C ALA A 119 -17.16 -13.59 -22.14
N LEU A 120 -17.35 -13.67 -20.82
CA LEU A 120 -18.66 -13.95 -20.22
C LEU A 120 -19.68 -12.85 -20.51
N ILE A 121 -19.29 -11.59 -20.39
CA ILE A 121 -20.15 -10.45 -20.70
C ILE A 121 -20.51 -10.43 -22.19
N ALA A 122 -19.53 -10.64 -23.07
CA ALA A 122 -19.77 -10.73 -24.50
C ALA A 122 -20.73 -11.88 -24.86
N SER A 123 -20.53 -13.06 -24.27
CA SER A 123 -21.40 -14.22 -24.46
C SER A 123 -22.82 -13.95 -23.95
N LYS A 124 -22.96 -13.32 -22.79
CA LYS A 124 -24.26 -12.93 -22.24
C LYS A 124 -24.99 -11.97 -23.19
N LYS A 125 -24.28 -10.96 -23.72
CA LYS A 125 -24.85 -10.01 -24.69
C LYS A 125 -25.33 -10.73 -25.95
N GLN A 126 -24.47 -11.56 -26.54
CA GLN A 126 -24.80 -12.32 -27.73
C GLN A 126 -26.00 -13.25 -27.52
N LEU A 127 -26.13 -13.85 -26.33
CA LEU A 127 -27.27 -14.69 -25.99
C LEU A 127 -28.57 -13.88 -25.92
N ILE A 128 -28.55 -12.71 -25.28
CA ILE A 128 -29.73 -11.83 -25.18
C ILE A 128 -30.14 -11.36 -26.59
N ASP A 129 -29.17 -10.91 -27.40
CA ASP A 129 -29.41 -10.50 -28.79
C ASP A 129 -30.03 -11.63 -29.62
N GLY A 130 -29.51 -12.86 -29.47
CA GLY A 130 -30.04 -14.04 -30.14
C GLY A 130 -31.46 -14.38 -29.70
N ILE A 131 -31.73 -14.38 -28.39
CA ILE A 131 -33.07 -14.64 -27.84
C ILE A 131 -34.07 -13.60 -28.34
N ALA A 132 -33.72 -12.31 -28.32
CA ALA A 132 -34.59 -11.24 -28.81
C ALA A 132 -34.93 -11.43 -30.29
N HIS A 133 -33.95 -11.80 -31.10
CA HIS A 133 -34.16 -12.08 -32.52
C HIS A 133 -35.11 -13.26 -32.76
N GLU A 134 -34.92 -14.36 -32.02
CA GLU A 134 -35.76 -15.55 -32.13
C GLU A 134 -37.18 -15.32 -31.61
N LEU A 135 -37.38 -14.45 -30.61
CA LEU A 135 -38.71 -14.10 -30.07
C LEU A 135 -39.52 -13.16 -30.96
N ARG A 136 -38.87 -12.31 -31.77
CA ARG A 136 -39.59 -11.39 -32.69
C ARG A 136 -40.47 -12.14 -33.69
N THR A 137 -39.97 -13.26 -34.23
CA THR A 137 -40.69 -14.06 -35.24
C THR A 137 -42.00 -14.70 -34.72
N PRO A 138 -42.03 -15.42 -33.58
CA PRO A 138 -43.27 -15.96 -33.02
C PRO A 138 -44.22 -14.87 -32.52
N LEU A 139 -43.73 -13.71 -32.04
CA LEU A 139 -44.59 -12.58 -31.65
C LEU A 139 -45.36 -12.01 -32.85
N VAL A 140 -44.68 -11.79 -33.99
CA VAL A 140 -45.34 -11.37 -35.24
C VAL A 140 -46.38 -12.40 -35.68
N ARG A 141 -46.06 -13.69 -35.58
CA ARG A 141 -47.01 -14.76 -35.91
C ARG A 141 -48.22 -14.79 -34.96
N LEU A 142 -48.00 -14.55 -33.67
CA LEU A 142 -49.06 -14.47 -32.67
C LEU A 142 -50.01 -13.31 -33.00
N ARG A 143 -49.46 -12.13 -33.26
CA ARG A 143 -50.21 -10.94 -33.68
C ARG A 143 -51.06 -11.20 -34.93
N TYR A 144 -50.48 -11.83 -35.97
CA TYR A 144 -51.22 -12.17 -37.19
C TYR A 144 -52.39 -13.14 -36.91
N ARG A 145 -52.19 -14.15 -36.05
CA ARG A 145 -53.28 -15.08 -35.66
C ARG A 145 -54.40 -14.39 -34.90
N LEU A 146 -54.09 -13.33 -34.13
CA LEU A 146 -55.09 -12.54 -33.42
C LEU A 146 -55.87 -11.63 -34.35
N GLU A 147 -55.20 -11.01 -35.32
CA GLU A 147 -55.85 -10.21 -36.37
C GLU A 147 -56.83 -11.05 -37.21
N MET A 148 -56.57 -12.35 -37.36
CA MET A 148 -57.41 -13.28 -38.14
C MET A 148 -58.43 -14.07 -37.32
N SER A 149 -58.56 -13.79 -36.01
CA SER A 149 -59.47 -14.50 -35.12
C SER A 149 -60.85 -13.85 -35.08
N ASP A 150 -61.84 -14.50 -35.70
CA ASP A 150 -63.23 -14.02 -35.74
C ASP A 150 -64.00 -14.20 -34.42
N ASN A 151 -63.43 -14.93 -33.45
CA ASN A 151 -64.06 -15.24 -32.16
C ASN A 151 -63.73 -14.25 -31.04
N LEU A 152 -62.90 -13.24 -31.29
CA LEU A 152 -62.50 -12.24 -30.29
C LEU A 152 -63.32 -10.96 -30.47
N SER A 153 -63.77 -10.37 -29.37
CA SER A 153 -64.29 -9.00 -29.39
C SER A 153 -63.18 -8.01 -29.76
N ALA A 154 -63.55 -6.88 -30.39
CA ALA A 154 -62.60 -5.81 -30.72
C ALA A 154 -61.82 -5.31 -29.50
N ALA A 155 -62.46 -5.27 -28.33
CA ALA A 155 -61.81 -4.88 -27.07
C ALA A 155 -60.77 -5.91 -26.60
N GLU A 156 -61.01 -7.20 -26.80
CA GLU A 156 -60.09 -8.28 -26.41
C GLU A 156 -58.88 -8.34 -27.35
N SER A 157 -59.11 -8.21 -28.65
CA SER A 157 -58.03 -8.13 -29.66
C SER A 157 -57.12 -6.91 -29.41
N GLN A 158 -57.71 -5.75 -29.06
CA GLN A 158 -56.93 -4.56 -28.73
C GLN A 158 -56.18 -4.68 -27.40
N ALA A 159 -56.72 -5.39 -26.40
CA ALA A 159 -56.01 -5.68 -25.17
C ALA A 159 -54.77 -6.56 -25.43
N LEU A 160 -54.94 -7.66 -26.15
CA LEU A 160 -53.85 -8.60 -26.40
C LEU A 160 -52.77 -8.04 -27.33
N ASN A 161 -53.14 -7.19 -28.30
CA ASN A 161 -52.16 -6.45 -29.09
C ASN A 161 -51.30 -5.50 -28.23
N ARG A 162 -51.90 -4.84 -27.23
CA ARG A 162 -51.12 -4.01 -26.29
C ARG A 162 -50.15 -4.85 -25.47
N ASP A 163 -50.56 -6.03 -25.01
CA ASP A 163 -49.68 -6.93 -24.25
C ASP A 163 -48.50 -7.41 -25.10
N ILE A 164 -48.74 -7.75 -26.38
CA ILE A 164 -47.67 -8.10 -27.33
C ILE A 164 -46.70 -6.92 -27.52
N SER A 165 -47.21 -5.70 -27.71
CA SER A 165 -46.37 -4.51 -27.83
C SER A 165 -45.58 -4.20 -26.55
N GLN A 166 -46.14 -4.49 -25.37
CA GLN A 166 -45.40 -4.38 -24.11
C GLN A 166 -44.27 -5.41 -24.01
N LEU A 167 -44.50 -6.66 -24.44
CA LEU A 167 -43.46 -7.69 -24.49
C LEU A 167 -42.33 -7.30 -25.46
N GLU A 168 -42.66 -6.77 -26.64
CA GLU A 168 -41.67 -6.26 -27.58
C GLU A 168 -40.85 -5.11 -26.98
N ALA A 169 -41.49 -4.17 -26.29
CA ALA A 169 -40.80 -3.06 -25.63
C ALA A 169 -39.84 -3.53 -24.51
N LEU A 170 -40.25 -4.51 -23.71
CA LEU A 170 -39.40 -5.10 -22.66
C LEU A 170 -38.19 -5.84 -23.23
N ILE A 171 -38.36 -6.51 -24.38
CA ILE A 171 -37.25 -7.18 -25.07
C ILE A 171 -36.26 -6.14 -25.59
N GLU A 172 -36.75 -5.04 -26.18
CA GLU A 172 -35.91 -3.96 -26.69
C GLU A 172 -35.14 -3.22 -25.57
N GLU A 173 -35.72 -3.11 -24.37
CA GLU A 173 -35.06 -2.51 -23.19
C GLU A 173 -33.93 -3.40 -22.61
N LEU A 174 -33.98 -4.70 -22.86
CA LEU A 174 -33.02 -5.67 -22.34
C LEU A 174 -31.73 -5.79 -23.18
N LEU A 175 -31.76 -5.22 -24.40
CA LEU A 175 -30.67 -5.18 -25.39
C LEU A 175 -29.76 -3.95 -25.21
#